data_AF-C6I0N5-F1
#
_entry.id   AF-C6I0N5-F1
#
_cell.length_a   1.000
_cell.length_b   1.000
_cell.length_c   1.000
_cell.angle_alpha   90.00
_cell.angle_beta   90.00
_cell.angle_gamma   90.00
#
_symmetry.space_group_name_H-M   'P 1'
#
loop_
_entity.id
_entity.type
_entity.pdbx_description
1 polymer ?
#
loop_
_entity_poly.entity_id
_entity_poly.type
_entity_poly.pdbx_seq_one_letter_code
_entity_poly.pdbx_strand_id
1 'polypeptide(L)'
;MMNKLSGIWRWIQGSLFPRLDDALSRPMTDEHKKVAKILEIVRAEDVIRQPHQWTGRPAHEWALIGRAFVARAVLGLTSTRDLISRLKVDETFGAFADGRTVRFPASRPFLGSSPSPPR
;
A
#
# COMPACT_ATOMS: atom_id res chain seq x y z
N MET A 1 14.76 -5.68 -17.62
CA MET A 1 14.18 -4.60 -16.78
C MET A 1 12.79 -4.16 -17.27
N MET A 2 12.57 -4.02 -18.59
CA MET A 2 11.29 -3.54 -19.17
C MET A 2 10.05 -4.43 -18.93
N ASN A 3 10.20 -5.75 -18.73
CA ASN A 3 9.05 -6.65 -18.49
C ASN A 3 8.50 -6.61 -17.05
N LYS A 4 9.18 -5.95 -16.11
CA LYS A 4 8.74 -5.88 -14.71
C LYS A 4 7.63 -4.84 -14.51
N LEU A 5 7.78 -3.66 -15.12
CA LEU A 5 6.78 -2.60 -15.07
C LEU A 5 5.47 -3.00 -15.76
N SER A 6 5.55 -3.71 -16.89
CA SER A 6 4.38 -4.24 -17.58
C SER A 6 3.64 -5.30 -16.75
N GLY A 7 4.38 -6.15 -16.02
CA GLY A 7 3.82 -7.10 -15.06
C GLY A 7 3.09 -6.42 -13.90
N ILE A 8 3.71 -5.41 -13.29
CA ILE A 8 3.08 -4.60 -12.23
C ILE A 8 1.85 -3.87 -12.75
N TRP A 9 1.92 -3.31 -13.96
CA TRP A 9 0.78 -2.62 -14.57
C TRP A 9 -0.40 -3.57 -14.79
N ARG A 10 -0.16 -4.75 -15.36
CA ARG A 10 -1.18 -5.79 -15.54
C ARG A 10 -1.79 -6.22 -14.22
N TRP A 11 -0.97 -6.39 -13.18
CA TRP A 11 -1.45 -6.70 -11.83
C TRP A 11 -2.34 -5.61 -11.25
N ILE A 12 -1.94 -4.34 -11.39
CA ILE A 12 -2.70 -3.20 -10.88
C ILE A 12 -4.08 -3.12 -11.55
N GLN A 13 -4.13 -3.25 -12.88
CA GLN A 13 -5.40 -3.17 -13.62
C GLN A 13 -6.27 -4.42 -13.44
N GLY A 14 -5.68 -5.61 -13.51
CA GLY A 14 -6.42 -6.87 -13.57
C GLY A 14 -6.74 -7.51 -12.22
N SER A 15 -6.11 -7.05 -11.13
CA SER A 15 -6.37 -7.62 -9.80
C SER A 15 -6.49 -6.58 -8.70
N LEU A 16 -5.57 -5.62 -8.61
CA LEU A 16 -5.61 -4.66 -7.51
C LEU A 16 -6.87 -3.81 -7.50
N PHE A 17 -7.17 -3.09 -8.59
CA PHE A 17 -8.34 -2.23 -8.64
C PHE A 17 -9.66 -2.97 -8.53
N PRO A 18 -9.91 -4.10 -9.23
CA PRO A 18 -11.12 -4.87 -9.04
C PRO A 18 -11.35 -5.29 -7.59
N ARG A 19 -10.31 -5.78 -6.89
CA ARG A 19 -10.44 -6.21 -5.49
C ARG A 19 -10.69 -5.05 -4.53
N LEU A 20 -10.16 -3.88 -4.83
CA LEU A 20 -10.45 -2.68 -4.05
C LEU A 20 -11.89 -2.22 -4.27
N ASP A 21 -12.37 -2.25 -5.51
CA ASP A 21 -13.75 -1.92 -5.84
C ASP A 21 -14.73 -2.88 -5.15
N ASP A 22 -14.42 -4.18 -5.13
CA ASP A 22 -15.22 -5.20 -4.42
C ASP A 22 -15.23 -4.99 -2.88
N ALA A 23 -14.12 -4.50 -2.32
CA ALA A 23 -13.97 -4.33 -0.88
C ALA A 23 -14.54 -3.00 -0.36
N LEU A 24 -14.84 -2.05 -1.26
CA LEU A 24 -15.27 -0.71 -0.91
C LEU A 24 -16.76 -0.54 -1.22
N SER A 25 -17.49 0.04 -0.29
CA SER A 25 -18.92 0.35 -0.47
C SER A 25 -19.18 1.46 -1.51
N ARG A 26 -18.14 2.15 -1.98
CA ARG A 26 -18.21 3.30 -2.91
C ARG A 26 -17.14 3.18 -4.00
N PRO A 27 -17.44 3.63 -5.23
CA PRO A 27 -16.48 3.57 -6.32
C PRO A 27 -15.26 4.45 -6.02
N MET A 28 -14.08 3.93 -6.37
CA MET A 28 -12.81 4.65 -6.16
C MET A 28 -12.71 5.91 -7.05
N THR A 29 -12.37 7.03 -6.43
CA THR A 29 -12.00 8.26 -7.16
C THR A 29 -10.63 8.12 -7.82
N ASP A 30 -10.31 9.01 -8.76
CA ASP A 30 -8.99 9.03 -9.41
C ASP A 30 -7.84 9.30 -8.41
N GLU A 31 -8.11 10.07 -7.37
CA GLU A 31 -7.17 10.30 -6.26
C GLU A 31 -6.87 8.99 -5.52
N HIS A 32 -7.91 8.18 -5.26
CA HIS A 32 -7.77 6.87 -4.59
C HIS A 32 -6.95 5.91 -5.45
N LYS A 33 -7.25 5.85 -6.76
CA LYS A 33 -6.52 5.03 -7.72
C LYS A 33 -5.05 5.46 -7.80
N LYS A 34 -4.77 6.76 -7.78
CA LYS A 34 -3.40 7.31 -7.78
C LYS A 34 -2.63 6.87 -6.54
N VAL A 35 -3.21 7.03 -5.34
CA VAL A 35 -2.56 6.63 -4.08
C VAL A 35 -2.34 5.11 -4.04
N ALA A 36 -3.37 4.31 -4.33
CA ALA A 36 -3.27 2.85 -4.33
C ALA A 36 -2.16 2.34 -5.28
N LYS A 37 -2.08 2.93 -6.47
CA LYS A 37 -1.06 2.62 -7.47
C LYS A 37 0.35 2.96 -6.99
N ILE A 38 0.54 4.14 -6.39
CA ILE A 38 1.86 4.55 -5.89
C ILE A 38 2.28 3.68 -4.71
N LEU A 39 1.36 3.34 -3.81
CA LEU A 39 1.64 2.41 -2.71
C LEU A 39 2.06 1.03 -3.24
N GLU A 40 1.41 0.51 -4.28
CA GLU A 40 1.78 -0.77 -4.90
C GLU A 40 3.14 -0.72 -5.62
N ILE A 41 3.52 0.43 -6.19
CA ILE A 41 4.82 0.61 -6.85
C ILE A 41 5.95 0.79 -5.83
N VAL A 42 5.75 1.66 -4.85
CA VAL A 42 6.77 2.07 -3.86
C VAL A 42 7.00 0.98 -2.82
N ARG A 43 5.93 0.27 -2.41
CA ARG A 43 5.99 -0.84 -1.43
C ARG A 43 6.79 -0.47 -0.18
N ALA A 44 6.51 0.70 0.38
CA ALA A 44 7.28 1.26 1.49
C ALA A 44 7.34 0.30 2.70
N GLU A 45 6.32 -0.53 2.88
CA GLU A 45 6.29 -1.58 3.91
C GLU A 45 7.41 -2.61 3.80
N ASP A 46 7.96 -2.89 2.61
CA ASP A 46 9.05 -3.87 2.44
C ASP A 46 10.38 -3.33 3.01
N VAL A 47 10.51 -2.01 3.06
CA VAL A 47 11.74 -1.31 3.45
C VAL A 47 11.71 -0.92 4.92
N ILE A 48 10.52 -0.77 5.49
CA ILE A 48 10.32 -0.40 6.89
C ILE A 48 10.42 -1.66 7.75
N ARG A 49 11.63 -1.91 8.27
CA ARG A 49 11.87 -2.95 9.27
C ARG A 49 11.41 -2.47 10.64
N GLN A 50 10.77 -3.36 11.40
CA GLN A 50 10.52 -3.11 12.82
C GLN A 50 11.87 -2.90 13.54
N PRO A 51 12.08 -1.76 14.21
CA PRO A 51 13.27 -1.56 15.01
C PRO A 51 13.30 -2.59 16.15
N HIS A 52 14.43 -3.29 16.32
CA HIS A 52 14.63 -4.30 17.38
C HIS A 52 14.36 -3.77 18.80
N GLN A 53 14.34 -2.45 18.96
CA GLN A 53 14.39 -1.73 20.23
C GLN A 53 13.02 -1.17 20.65
N TRP A 54 12.00 -1.30 19.80
CA TRP A 54 10.65 -0.86 20.11
C TRP A 54 9.77 -2.02 20.57
N THR A 55 9.69 -2.18 21.88
CA THR A 55 8.63 -2.95 22.54
C THR A 55 7.35 -2.12 22.58
N GLY A 56 6.26 -2.63 21.99
CA GLY A 56 4.93 -2.05 22.15
C GLY A 56 4.08 -1.96 20.88
N ARG A 57 4.69 -1.82 19.70
CA ARG A 57 3.95 -1.72 18.43
C ARG A 57 4.25 -2.92 17.52
N PRO A 58 3.25 -3.76 17.17
CA PRO A 58 3.48 -4.97 16.39
C PRO A 58 3.97 -4.66 14.96
N ALA A 59 4.74 -5.57 14.37
CA ALA A 59 5.39 -5.41 13.06
C ALA A 59 4.43 -4.91 11.95
N HIS A 60 3.19 -5.41 11.94
CA HIS A 60 2.20 -5.04 10.94
C HIS A 60 1.78 -3.56 11.00
N GLU A 61 1.80 -2.92 12.17
CA GLU A 61 1.48 -1.49 12.29
C GLU A 61 2.54 -0.59 11.63
N TRP A 62 3.80 -1.04 11.58
CA TRP A 62 4.88 -0.30 10.92
C TRP A 62 4.67 -0.20 9.41
N ALA A 63 4.18 -1.27 8.81
CA ALA A 63 3.77 -1.26 7.40
C ALA A 63 2.68 -0.21 7.16
N LEU A 64 1.68 -0.12 8.05
CA LEU A 64 0.59 0.85 7.93
C LEU A 64 1.10 2.30 8.06
N ILE A 65 2.02 2.55 8.99
CA ILE A 65 2.65 3.87 9.15
C ILE A 65 3.39 4.28 7.87
N GLY A 66 4.16 3.36 7.29
CA GLY A 66 4.85 3.59 6.02
C GLY A 66 3.91 3.99 4.89
N ARG A 67 2.83 3.23 4.74
CA ARG A 67 1.81 3.47 3.71
C ARG A 67 1.10 4.80 3.94
N ALA A 68 0.75 5.12 5.18
CA ALA A 68 0.15 6.40 5.54
C ALA A 68 1.08 7.57 5.19
N PHE A 69 2.39 7.43 5.43
CA PHE A 69 3.36 8.46 5.10
C PHE A 69 3.51 8.69 3.59
N VAL A 70 3.54 7.61 2.79
CA VAL A 70 3.55 7.71 1.33
C VAL A 70 2.24 8.32 0.82
N ALA A 71 1.08 7.89 1.33
CA ALA A 71 -0.20 8.44 0.96
C ALA A 71 -0.25 9.95 1.22
N ARG A 72 0.21 10.40 2.40
CA ARG A 72 0.33 11.83 2.73
C ARG A 72 1.16 12.59 1.69
N ALA A 73 2.31 12.06 1.30
CA ALA A 73 3.18 12.69 0.31
C ALA A 73 2.51 12.78 -1.08
N VAL A 74 1.80 11.73 -1.51
CA VAL A 74 1.06 11.72 -2.77
C VAL A 74 -0.10 12.72 -2.79
N LEU A 75 -0.75 12.90 -1.64
CA LEU A 75 -1.86 13.83 -1.46
C LEU A 75 -1.40 15.29 -1.27
N GLY A 76 -0.09 15.55 -1.20
CA GLY A 76 0.44 16.90 -1.00
C GLY A 76 0.13 17.49 0.38
N LEU A 77 -0.15 16.64 1.39
CA LEU A 77 -0.54 17.08 2.72
C LEU A 77 0.67 17.45 3.57
N THR A 78 0.67 18.65 4.13
CA THR A 78 1.78 19.17 4.94
C THR A 78 1.74 18.65 6.37
N SER A 79 0.56 18.37 6.93
CA SER A 79 0.40 17.87 8.30
C SER A 79 -0.10 16.42 8.37
N THR A 80 0.39 15.68 9.36
CA THR A 80 -0.15 14.36 9.72
C THR A 80 -1.60 14.46 10.23
N ARG A 81 -1.99 15.61 10.82
CA ARG A 81 -3.37 15.84 11.25
C ARG A 81 -4.32 15.88 10.05
N ASP A 82 -3.90 16.50 8.95
CA ASP A 82 -4.71 16.58 7.72
C ASP A 82 -4.92 15.20 7.13
N LEU A 83 -3.88 14.35 7.16
CA LEU A 83 -4.00 12.95 6.77
C LEU A 83 -4.99 12.19 7.66
N ILE A 84 -4.89 12.33 8.98
CA ILE A 84 -5.82 11.66 9.92
C ILE A 84 -7.26 12.13 9.69
N SER A 85 -7.48 13.43 9.49
CA SER A 85 -8.80 13.98 9.19
C SER A 85 -9.35 13.39 7.89
N ARG A 86 -8.51 13.26 6.85
CA ARG A 86 -8.91 12.69 5.56
C ARG A 86 -9.17 11.18 5.66
N LEU A 87 -8.36 10.45 6.42
CA LEU A 87 -8.57 9.02 6.72
C LEU A 87 -9.86 8.74 7.51
N LYS A 88 -10.27 9.68 8.38
CA LYS A 88 -11.51 9.55 9.16
C LYS A 88 -12.76 9.85 8.35
N VAL A 89 -12.66 10.78 7.40
CA VAL A 89 -13.78 11.18 6.55
C VAL A 89 -13.95 10.23 5.36
N ASP A 90 -12.84 9.71 4.83
CA ASP A 90 -12.82 8.86 3.65
C ASP A 90 -12.49 7.42 4.02
N GLU A 91 -13.55 6.61 4.07
CA GLU A 91 -13.49 5.18 4.31
C GLU A 91 -12.53 4.45 3.34
N THR A 92 -12.39 4.96 2.11
CA THR A 92 -11.49 4.39 1.09
C THR A 92 -10.03 4.54 1.47
N PHE A 93 -9.65 5.73 1.95
CA PHE A 93 -8.30 5.95 2.43
C PHE A 93 -8.05 5.20 3.74
N GLY A 94 -9.06 5.12 4.60
CA GLY A 94 -9.05 4.27 5.80
C GLY A 94 -8.72 2.82 5.46
N ALA A 95 -9.34 2.25 4.42
CA ALA A 95 -9.08 0.89 3.96
C ALA A 95 -7.65 0.64 3.45
N PHE A 96 -6.97 1.65 2.88
CA PHE A 96 -5.56 1.51 2.48
C PHE A 96 -4.58 1.50 3.66
N ALA A 97 -4.97 2.16 4.75
CA ALA A 97 -4.22 2.23 6.00
C ALA A 97 -4.62 1.13 6.99
N ASP A 98 -5.75 0.46 6.77
CA ASP A 98 -6.17 -0.71 7.54
C ASP A 98 -5.70 -1.99 6.83
N GLY A 99 -4.69 -2.65 7.38
CA GLY A 99 -4.13 -3.90 6.85
C GLY A 99 -5.11 -5.09 6.86
N ARG A 100 -6.36 -4.89 7.29
CA ARG A 100 -7.43 -5.89 7.30
C ARG A 100 -8.26 -5.90 6.03
N THR A 101 -8.48 -4.74 5.40
CA THR A 101 -9.38 -4.59 4.25
C THR A 101 -8.68 -4.92 2.93
N VAL A 102 -7.40 -4.54 2.83
CA VAL A 102 -6.58 -4.82 1.64
C VAL A 102 -5.41 -5.71 2.03
N ARG A 103 -5.69 -7.01 2.20
CA ARG A 103 -4.62 -8.01 2.26
C ARG A 103 -4.06 -8.25 0.87
N PHE A 104 -3.01 -7.51 0.64
CA PHE A 104 -2.03 -7.72 -0.40
C PHE A 104 -1.48 -9.15 -0.39
N PRO A 105 -1.77 -10.01 -1.40
CA PRO A 105 -1.29 -11.39 -1.39
C PRO A 105 0.24 -11.48 -1.39
N ALA A 106 0.79 -12.48 -0.71
CA ALA A 106 2.24 -12.70 -0.65
C ALA A 106 2.85 -12.92 -2.05
N SER A 107 2.08 -13.50 -2.98
CA SER A 107 2.46 -13.83 -4.35
C SER A 107 2.26 -12.66 -5.32
N ARG A 108 2.82 -11.49 -5.02
CA ARG A 108 2.86 -10.37 -5.99
C ARG A 108 4.04 -10.51 -6.93
N PRO A 109 3.99 -9.94 -8.14
CA PRO A 109 5.18 -9.74 -8.94
C PRO A 109 6.16 -8.82 -8.18
N PHE A 110 7.06 -9.42 -7.39
CA PHE A 110 8.09 -8.73 -6.63
C PHE A 110 9.12 -8.16 -7.60
N LEU A 111 9.54 -6.91 -7.38
CA LEU A 111 10.63 -6.30 -8.15
C LEU A 111 12.01 -6.92 -7.86
N GLY A 112 12.12 -7.81 -6.86
CA GLY A 112 13.41 -8.31 -6.35
C GLY A 112 13.43 -9.68 -5.67
N SER A 113 12.62 -10.65 -6.08
CA SER A 113 12.90 -12.04 -5.70
C SER A 113 14.11 -12.53 -6.50
N SER A 114 15.31 -12.45 -5.92
CA SER A 114 16.40 -13.33 -6.33
C SER A 114 15.93 -14.76 -6.07
N PRO A 115 16.05 -15.71 -7.01
CA PRO A 115 15.86 -17.11 -6.66
C PRO A 115 16.88 -17.45 -5.57
N SER A 116 16.40 -18.02 -4.45
CA SER A 116 17.29 -18.69 -3.50
C SER A 116 18.09 -19.74 -4.27
N PRO A 117 19.42 -19.84 -4.09
CA PRO A 117 20.19 -20.86 -4.78
C PRO A 117 19.66 -22.25 -4.38
N PRO A 118 19.61 -23.21 -5.32
CA PRO A 118 19.18 -24.56 -4.99
C PRO A 118 20.11 -25.14 -3.92
N ARG A 119 19.51 -25.84 -2.95
CA ARG A 119 20.20 -26.61 -1.93
C ARG A 119 21.05 -27.71 -2.55
#